data_AF-A0A8C2SQ17-F1
#
_entry.id   AF-A0A8C2SQ17-F1
#
_cell.length_a   1.000
_cell.length_b   1.000
_cell.length_c   1.000
_cell.angle_alpha   90.00
_cell.angle_beta   90.00
_cell.angle_gamma   90.00
#
_symmetry.space_group_name_H-M   'P 1'
#
loop_
_entity.id
_entity.type
_entity.pdbx_description
1 polymer ?
#
loop_
_entity_poly.entity_id
_entity_poly.type
_entity_poly.pdbx_seq_one_letter_code
_entity_poly.pdbx_strand_id
1 'polypeptide(L)'
;MRPRSASSPHRCAPPSRGRSRLPSSSRSALLTAGTRSPAAPHRPRTSSGAAPQPDRSRTAAGPAHTLQGSSRFCAALRLRALLRSHLLLRVPIPPPTEWHRPGLRVRAIRYLSKRRQERICLIGDQLCREGFDLVLLQEIWSESDYSALKAKLGGCCPFSHYFRSGVIGSGLCVFSKFPIVDTLLYQYSLNGYPYMLQHGDWFCGKSVGLVIVRIAEITFNIYVTHLHAEYSREKDAYLPHRVVQAWELAQFIRHTAKAADVVLLGGDLNMHPGDVGIRLLRGWTGLRDAFTEAKHFEGCEDGCTLVPNNCFTVKSELQPFPLGIRIDYILYKAVSSFTVRCEELRTTTGTVPGMDIPYSDHEAVMAMLCIQRLGQTAGVTIGTAMPALMEVLSEARTEVCVGLLAARRQRYSSGRMAVLAMLLLLLQAAGVLGVLGGLAAGKTFPALSFSLLAFLALAILLLSAGLHLFHSIEVKMLQGTKEQMEMAMRGLQEQPLHRH
;
A
#
# COMPACT_ATOMS: atom_id res chain seq x y z
N MET A 1 66.74 20.96 40.12
CA MET A 1 67.60 19.88 40.70
C MET A 1 66.91 18.52 40.51
N ARG A 2 67.63 17.41 40.69
CA ARG A 2 67.18 16.00 40.74
C ARG A 2 67.79 15.38 42.01
N PRO A 3 67.15 14.37 42.67
CA PRO A 3 67.23 12.94 42.29
C PRO A 3 65.81 12.32 42.09
N ARG A 4 65.53 11.10 41.59
CA ARG A 4 66.06 9.71 41.78
C ARG A 4 65.80 9.17 43.21
N SER A 5 65.49 7.89 43.47
CA SER A 5 65.42 6.60 42.72
C SER A 5 64.28 5.73 43.32
N ALA A 6 63.53 4.85 42.65
CA ALA A 6 63.72 3.86 41.58
C ALA A 6 64.03 2.41 42.05
N SER A 7 63.19 1.45 41.65
CA SER A 7 63.41 -0.01 41.72
C SER A 7 62.67 -0.73 40.55
N SER A 8 63.15 -1.92 40.17
CA SER A 8 62.79 -2.77 39.00
C SER A 8 63.49 -4.15 39.21
N PRO A 9 63.57 -5.15 38.29
CA PRO A 9 63.00 -5.38 36.94
C PRO A 9 62.19 -6.72 36.86
N HIS A 10 61.72 -7.29 35.73
CA HIS A 10 62.36 -7.95 34.56
C HIS A 10 61.35 -7.97 33.37
N ARG A 11 61.68 -7.75 32.08
CA ARG A 11 62.43 -8.57 31.08
C ARG A 11 61.81 -9.97 30.80
N CYS A 12 61.68 -10.50 29.57
CA CYS A 12 61.77 -9.99 28.16
C CYS A 12 61.12 -11.00 27.16
N ALA A 13 60.93 -10.63 25.88
CA ALA A 13 60.39 -11.48 24.77
C ALA A 13 61.53 -12.15 23.94
N PRO A 14 61.34 -12.78 22.73
CA PRO A 14 60.16 -13.22 21.93
C PRO A 14 60.28 -14.76 21.60
N PRO A 15 60.14 -15.37 20.37
CA PRO A 15 59.40 -15.11 19.11
C PRO A 15 58.69 -16.33 18.40
N SER A 16 57.99 -16.07 17.27
CA SER A 16 58.05 -16.79 15.96
C SER A 16 56.83 -17.54 15.33
N ARG A 17 56.60 -17.20 14.04
CA ARG A 17 55.96 -17.85 12.86
C ARG A 17 54.89 -18.97 12.99
N GLY A 18 53.76 -18.75 12.29
CA GLY A 18 52.82 -19.77 11.75
C GLY A 18 52.09 -19.27 10.49
N ARG A 19 51.56 -20.16 9.62
CA ARG A 19 50.91 -19.82 8.32
C ARG A 19 49.66 -20.66 8.01
N SER A 20 48.54 -20.01 7.77
CA SER A 20 47.39 -20.49 6.96
C SER A 20 46.36 -19.36 6.81
N ARG A 21 45.45 -19.31 5.83
CA ARG A 21 45.46 -19.57 4.36
C ARG A 21 44.01 -19.28 3.93
N LEU A 22 43.80 -18.45 2.90
CA LEU A 22 42.46 -18.18 2.33
C LEU A 22 41.93 -19.41 1.57
N PRO A 23 40.60 -19.63 1.51
CA PRO A 23 39.97 -20.42 0.46
C PRO A 23 39.80 -19.55 -0.80
N SER A 24 40.32 -20.02 -1.95
CA SER A 24 40.17 -19.34 -3.24
C SER A 24 39.13 -20.07 -4.11
N SER A 25 38.22 -19.32 -4.72
CA SER A 25 37.22 -19.87 -5.65
C SER A 25 37.77 -19.95 -7.07
N SER A 26 38.02 -21.17 -7.57
CA SER A 26 38.29 -21.42 -9.00
C SER A 26 38.27 -22.92 -9.34
N ARG A 27 37.33 -23.35 -10.20
CA ARG A 27 37.58 -24.26 -11.33
C ARG A 27 36.35 -24.41 -12.22
N SER A 28 36.59 -24.49 -13.52
CA SER A 28 35.60 -24.83 -14.55
C SER A 28 36.02 -26.11 -15.28
N ALA A 29 35.05 -26.97 -15.58
CA ALA A 29 35.07 -27.96 -16.66
C ALA A 29 33.60 -28.35 -16.90
N LEU A 30 32.96 -28.03 -18.03
CA LEU A 30 33.04 -28.62 -19.38
C LEU A 30 32.34 -29.99 -19.53
N LEU A 31 31.38 -30.02 -20.48
CA LEU A 31 30.83 -31.20 -21.17
C LEU A 31 30.00 -32.17 -20.29
N THR A 32 29.06 -32.98 -20.82
CA THR A 32 28.55 -33.21 -22.20
C THR A 32 27.01 -33.07 -22.26
N ALA A 33 26.45 -33.07 -23.48
CA ALA A 33 25.02 -33.29 -23.69
C ALA A 33 24.65 -34.79 -23.62
N GLY A 34 23.44 -35.12 -23.19
CA GLY A 34 22.95 -36.50 -23.11
C GLY A 34 21.42 -36.60 -23.09
N THR A 35 20.82 -37.05 -24.19
CA THR A 35 19.38 -37.31 -24.31
C THR A 35 19.00 -38.69 -23.75
N ARG A 36 17.93 -38.78 -22.94
CA ARG A 36 16.83 -39.77 -23.06
C ARG A 36 15.93 -39.86 -21.81
N SER A 37 14.63 -39.60 -22.01
CA SER A 37 13.56 -40.48 -21.48
C SER A 37 13.41 -41.68 -22.43
N PRO A 38 12.65 -42.77 -22.13
CA PRO A 38 11.68 -42.93 -21.03
C PRO A 38 11.80 -44.27 -20.25
N ALA A 39 11.01 -44.41 -19.18
CA ALA A 39 10.22 -45.61 -18.85
C ALA A 39 9.33 -45.36 -17.61
N ALA A 40 8.17 -45.99 -17.56
CA ALA A 40 7.37 -46.18 -16.34
C ALA A 40 7.03 -47.69 -16.23
N PRO A 41 6.90 -48.24 -15.01
CA PRO A 41 6.24 -49.54 -14.84
C PRO A 41 5.01 -49.50 -13.90
N HIS A 42 3.94 -50.12 -14.38
CA HIS A 42 2.94 -50.93 -13.65
C HIS A 42 2.23 -50.42 -12.37
N ARG A 43 0.91 -50.26 -12.53
CA ARG A 43 -0.08 -50.68 -11.51
C ARG A 43 -0.28 -52.21 -11.53
N PRO A 44 -0.72 -52.83 -10.42
CA PRO A 44 -1.56 -54.02 -10.44
C PRO A 44 -3.05 -53.66 -10.64
N ARG A 45 -3.87 -54.65 -11.07
CA ARG A 45 -5.35 -54.63 -10.96
C ARG A 45 -5.74 -55.15 -9.56
N THR A 46 -6.98 -54.99 -9.08
CA THR A 46 -8.15 -55.85 -9.40
C THR A 46 -9.52 -55.18 -9.14
N SER A 47 -10.57 -55.76 -9.76
CA SER A 47 -12.01 -55.86 -9.38
C SER A 47 -12.63 -54.94 -8.30
N SER A 48 -13.89 -54.52 -8.37
CA SER A 48 -15.01 -54.78 -9.32
C SER A 48 -16.17 -53.80 -9.02
N GLY A 49 -17.26 -53.81 -9.80
CA GLY A 49 -18.53 -53.19 -9.40
C GLY A 49 -19.30 -52.48 -10.50
N ALA A 50 -20.58 -52.83 -10.63
CA ALA A 50 -21.55 -52.38 -11.63
C ALA A 50 -21.66 -50.87 -11.88
N ALA A 51 -22.06 -50.53 -13.12
CA ALA A 51 -22.78 -49.30 -13.44
C ALA A 51 -24.25 -49.64 -13.77
N PRO A 52 -25.19 -48.71 -13.51
CA PRO A 52 -26.37 -48.55 -14.34
C PRO A 52 -26.37 -47.19 -15.07
N GLN A 53 -27.23 -47.06 -16.08
CA GLN A 53 -27.37 -45.88 -16.95
C GLN A 53 -28.39 -44.84 -16.39
N PRO A 54 -28.53 -43.64 -17.01
CA PRO A 54 -29.09 -42.47 -16.31
C PRO A 54 -30.61 -42.35 -16.39
N ASP A 55 -31.16 -41.53 -15.50
CA ASP A 55 -32.51 -40.96 -15.62
C ASP A 55 -32.46 -39.41 -15.70
N ARG A 56 -33.56 -38.78 -16.11
CA ARG A 56 -33.69 -37.37 -16.51
C ARG A 56 -34.32 -36.49 -15.44
N SER A 57 -34.16 -35.17 -15.64
CA SER A 57 -34.80 -34.06 -14.90
C SER A 57 -34.30 -33.86 -13.46
N ARG A 58 -33.85 -32.67 -13.06
CA ARG A 58 -34.63 -31.42 -13.07
C ARG A 58 -33.79 -30.18 -13.34
N THR A 59 -34.43 -29.18 -13.92
CA THR A 59 -33.94 -27.80 -14.01
C THR A 59 -34.04 -27.11 -12.65
N ALA A 60 -32.91 -26.65 -12.10
CA ALA A 60 -32.87 -25.69 -11.01
C ALA A 60 -31.65 -24.78 -11.19
N ALA A 61 -31.88 -23.49 -11.45
CA ALA A 61 -30.81 -22.50 -11.47
C ALA A 61 -30.41 -22.17 -10.02
N GLY A 62 -29.20 -22.58 -9.61
CA GLY A 62 -28.65 -22.18 -8.33
C GLY A 62 -28.40 -20.66 -8.28
N PRO A 63 -28.67 -19.98 -7.15
CA PRO A 63 -28.53 -18.53 -7.05
C PRO A 63 -27.05 -18.11 -7.15
N ALA A 64 -26.80 -16.99 -7.84
CA ALA A 64 -25.46 -16.44 -7.97
C ALA A 64 -24.88 -16.04 -6.61
N HIS A 65 -23.84 -16.75 -6.16
CA HIS A 65 -23.22 -16.54 -4.85
C HIS A 65 -22.61 -15.13 -4.75
N THR A 66 -23.10 -14.34 -3.79
CA THR A 66 -22.72 -12.93 -3.61
C THR A 66 -21.53 -12.77 -2.66
N LEU A 67 -20.65 -11.80 -2.95
CA LEU A 67 -19.31 -11.65 -2.35
C LEU A 67 -19.29 -10.64 -1.18
N GLN A 68 -18.15 -10.51 -0.48
CA GLN A 68 -18.04 -9.89 0.86
C GLN A 68 -16.92 -8.83 0.96
N GLY A 69 -17.00 -7.86 1.90
CA GLY A 69 -15.86 -7.07 2.44
C GLY A 69 -16.06 -5.57 2.77
N SER A 70 -15.27 -5.01 3.69
CA SER A 70 -15.64 -3.93 4.66
C SER A 70 -14.96 -2.54 4.57
N SER A 71 -15.69 -1.48 4.98
CA SER A 71 -15.18 -0.10 5.19
C SER A 71 -14.22 0.04 6.40
N ARG A 72 -13.22 0.95 6.31
CA ARG A 72 -12.14 1.12 7.32
C ARG A 72 -12.18 2.41 8.15
N PHE A 73 -11.31 2.45 9.17
CA PHE A 73 -11.17 3.53 10.16
C PHE A 73 -9.76 3.50 10.78
N CYS A 74 -8.79 4.29 10.27
CA CYS A 74 -7.37 4.07 10.60
C CYS A 74 -6.60 5.22 11.26
N ALA A 75 -7.06 6.48 11.25
CA ALA A 75 -6.33 7.57 11.91
C ALA A 75 -7.21 8.66 12.57
N ALA A 76 -6.94 8.94 13.85
CA ALA A 76 -7.54 10.06 14.60
C ALA A 76 -6.52 10.76 15.51
N LEU A 77 -6.70 12.06 15.76
CA LEU A 77 -5.66 12.89 16.36
C LEU A 77 -6.20 13.83 17.44
N ARG A 78 -5.46 13.94 18.55
CA ARG A 78 -5.61 15.02 19.54
C ARG A 78 -4.41 15.97 19.42
N LEU A 79 -4.67 17.26 19.25
CA LEU A 79 -3.67 18.31 19.02
C LEU A 79 -3.57 19.25 20.22
N ARG A 80 -2.59 19.03 21.08
CA ARG A 80 -2.40 19.82 22.31
C ARG A 80 -1.37 20.92 22.08
N ALA A 81 -1.84 22.05 21.53
CA ALA A 81 -1.04 23.26 21.40
C ALA A 81 -0.82 23.90 22.78
N LEU A 82 0.44 23.98 23.25
CA LEU A 82 0.77 24.59 24.55
C LEU A 82 0.93 26.11 24.45
N LEU A 83 -0.13 26.79 24.05
CA LEU A 83 -0.37 28.18 24.44
C LEU A 83 -1.12 28.16 25.77
N ARG A 84 -0.68 28.97 26.74
CA ARG A 84 -0.99 28.80 28.18
C ARG A 84 -2.49 28.79 28.49
N SER A 85 -3.10 27.60 28.59
CA SER A 85 -4.32 27.28 29.37
C SER A 85 -4.53 25.74 29.46
N HIS A 86 -5.30 25.26 30.44
CA HIS A 86 -5.36 23.83 30.82
C HIS A 86 -6.56 23.05 30.23
N LEU A 87 -6.35 21.74 29.95
CA LEU A 87 -7.31 20.65 30.30
C LEU A 87 -6.66 19.24 30.21
N LEU A 88 -7.22 18.22 30.90
CA LEU A 88 -6.70 16.83 31.10
C LEU A 88 -7.79 15.84 31.61
N LEU A 89 -7.46 14.56 31.94
CA LEU A 89 -8.29 13.37 32.38
C LEU A 89 -8.87 12.47 31.23
N ARG A 90 -9.48 11.25 31.39
CA ARG A 90 -9.31 9.95 32.14
C ARG A 90 -10.70 9.19 32.23
N VAL A 91 -10.99 7.86 32.21
CA VAL A 91 -10.31 6.51 32.37
C VAL A 91 -10.69 5.80 33.70
N PRO A 92 -11.00 4.45 33.85
CA PRO A 92 -11.40 3.33 32.93
C PRO A 92 -12.54 2.33 33.46
N ILE A 93 -12.47 1.01 33.12
CA ILE A 93 -13.03 -0.28 33.70
C ILE A 93 -14.46 -0.89 33.33
N PRO A 94 -14.72 -2.25 33.41
CA PRO A 94 -15.40 -3.03 32.32
C PRO A 94 -16.51 -4.07 32.75
N PRO A 95 -16.43 -5.40 32.42
CA PRO A 95 -17.03 -6.21 31.30
C PRO A 95 -18.32 -7.01 31.75
N PRO A 96 -18.86 -8.12 31.14
CA PRO A 96 -18.49 -9.04 30.02
C PRO A 96 -19.60 -9.14 28.91
N THR A 97 -19.90 -10.18 28.09
CA THR A 97 -19.63 -11.66 28.03
C THR A 97 -19.62 -12.24 26.59
N GLU A 98 -19.90 -13.54 26.36
CA GLU A 98 -19.53 -14.34 25.16
C GLU A 98 -20.68 -14.70 24.17
N TRP A 99 -20.33 -15.10 22.92
CA TRP A 99 -20.70 -16.40 22.28
C TRP A 99 -19.88 -16.68 20.98
N HIS A 100 -20.26 -17.61 20.07
CA HIS A 100 -19.32 -18.29 19.14
C HIS A 100 -19.71 -18.44 17.63
N ARG A 101 -18.74 -18.13 16.72
CA ARG A 101 -18.41 -18.79 15.40
C ARG A 101 -19.46 -18.78 14.25
N PRO A 102 -19.13 -19.14 12.98
CA PRO A 102 -17.89 -18.99 12.18
C PRO A 102 -18.07 -18.41 10.73
N GLY A 103 -16.98 -17.94 10.07
CA GLY A 103 -16.78 -18.18 8.61
C GLY A 103 -16.73 -17.03 7.55
N LEU A 104 -15.50 -16.63 7.18
CA LEU A 104 -14.92 -16.72 5.81
C LEU A 104 -15.25 -15.70 4.65
N ARG A 105 -14.24 -14.82 4.39
CA ARG A 105 -13.64 -14.33 3.09
C ARG A 105 -14.12 -13.07 2.28
N VAL A 106 -13.16 -12.12 2.13
CA VAL A 106 -12.91 -11.09 1.06
C VAL A 106 -13.37 -9.64 1.36
N ARG A 107 -13.00 -8.66 0.50
CA ARG A 107 -12.65 -7.23 0.77
C ARG A 107 -13.53 -6.17 0.04
N ALA A 108 -13.28 -4.89 0.36
CA ALA A 108 -14.26 -3.80 0.32
C ALA A 108 -14.70 -3.29 -1.05
N ILE A 109 -16.00 -3.41 -1.32
CA ILE A 109 -16.76 -2.63 -2.32
C ILE A 109 -18.13 -2.30 -1.72
N ARG A 110 -18.76 -1.19 -2.11
CA ARG A 110 -20.04 -0.64 -1.56
C ARG A 110 -21.15 -1.67 -1.32
N TYR A 111 -21.27 -2.67 -2.20
CA TYR A 111 -22.31 -3.71 -2.15
C TYR A 111 -21.92 -5.00 -1.41
N LEU A 112 -20.66 -5.13 -0.99
CA LEU A 112 -20.09 -6.37 -0.44
C LEU A 112 -19.95 -6.33 1.10
N SER A 113 -19.99 -5.16 1.75
CA SER A 113 -19.69 -5.07 3.19
C SER A 113 -20.76 -5.66 4.11
N LYS A 114 -20.43 -6.82 4.71
CA LYS A 114 -21.02 -7.30 5.97
C LYS A 114 -21.14 -6.15 6.98
N ARG A 115 -22.31 -5.99 7.63
CA ARG A 115 -22.57 -5.05 8.73
C ARG A 115 -22.09 -3.60 8.48
N ARG A 116 -22.10 -3.12 7.22
CA ARG A 116 -21.54 -1.80 6.81
C ARG A 116 -22.12 -0.64 7.61
N GLN A 117 -23.45 -0.52 7.58
CA GLN A 117 -24.17 0.59 8.21
C GLN A 117 -23.99 0.61 9.72
N GLU A 118 -23.94 -0.57 10.34
CA GLU A 118 -23.70 -0.76 11.78
C GLU A 118 -22.29 -0.31 12.17
N ARG A 119 -21.23 -0.78 11.48
CA ARG A 119 -19.86 -0.32 11.77
C ARG A 119 -19.68 1.18 11.52
N ILE A 120 -20.25 1.73 10.45
CA ILE A 120 -20.25 3.19 10.21
C ILE A 120 -20.95 3.94 11.36
N CYS A 121 -22.04 3.39 11.91
CA CYS A 121 -22.68 3.95 13.09
C CYS A 121 -21.75 3.94 14.32
N LEU A 122 -21.16 2.77 14.63
CA LEU A 122 -20.26 2.55 15.78
C LEU A 122 -18.98 3.38 15.70
N ILE A 123 -18.39 3.53 14.51
CA ILE A 123 -17.27 4.45 14.24
C ILE A 123 -17.68 5.88 14.59
N GLY A 124 -18.87 6.32 14.16
CA GLY A 124 -19.41 7.63 14.51
C GLY A 124 -19.66 7.82 16.01
N ASP A 125 -20.13 6.79 16.72
CA ASP A 125 -20.30 6.84 18.19
C ASP A 125 -18.96 6.98 18.91
N GLN A 126 -17.96 6.17 18.53
CA GLN A 126 -16.63 6.24 19.13
C GLN A 126 -15.94 7.58 18.85
N LEU A 127 -16.07 8.12 17.63
CA LEU A 127 -15.55 9.44 17.30
C LEU A 127 -16.21 10.58 18.10
N CYS A 128 -17.54 10.53 18.28
CA CYS A 128 -18.25 11.48 19.14
C CYS A 128 -17.84 11.35 20.61
N ARG A 129 -17.68 10.11 21.12
CA ARG A 129 -17.31 9.81 22.51
C ARG A 129 -15.89 10.28 22.84
N GLU A 130 -14.94 10.09 21.93
CA GLU A 130 -13.55 10.52 22.13
C GLU A 130 -13.40 12.04 21.98
N GLY A 131 -14.08 12.64 21.00
CA GLY A 131 -13.99 14.07 20.71
C GLY A 131 -12.61 14.47 20.21
N PHE A 132 -12.09 13.78 19.19
CA PHE A 132 -10.83 14.11 18.51
C PHE A 132 -10.86 15.51 17.87
N ASP A 133 -9.68 16.11 17.66
CA ASP A 133 -9.55 17.43 17.05
C ASP A 133 -9.49 17.36 15.52
N LEU A 134 -9.02 16.23 15.01
CA LEU A 134 -8.85 15.90 13.60
C LEU A 134 -9.01 14.38 13.42
N VAL A 135 -9.71 13.97 12.36
CA VAL A 135 -9.98 12.57 12.02
C VAL A 135 -9.71 12.38 10.53
N LEU A 136 -8.95 11.34 10.17
CA LEU A 136 -8.45 11.08 8.82
C LEU A 136 -8.88 9.66 8.42
N LEU A 137 -9.92 9.54 7.61
CA LEU A 137 -10.53 8.25 7.24
C LEU A 137 -10.15 7.81 5.83
N GLN A 138 -10.18 6.49 5.65
CA GLN A 138 -9.86 5.74 4.44
C GLN A 138 -10.98 4.73 4.19
N GLU A 139 -11.14 4.25 2.96
CA GLU A 139 -12.17 3.27 2.59
C GLU A 139 -13.64 3.68 2.89
N ILE A 140 -13.92 4.98 3.00
CA ILE A 140 -15.28 5.52 3.01
C ILE A 140 -15.80 5.60 1.56
N TRP A 141 -16.00 4.42 0.94
CA TRP A 141 -16.33 4.25 -0.49
C TRP A 141 -17.74 4.68 -0.91
N SER A 142 -18.55 5.23 -0.01
CA SER A 142 -19.91 5.69 -0.34
C SER A 142 -20.18 7.08 0.23
N GLU A 143 -20.62 7.98 -0.64
CA GLU A 143 -21.01 9.34 -0.24
C GLU A 143 -22.19 9.34 0.75
N SER A 144 -23.03 8.30 0.75
CA SER A 144 -24.07 8.08 1.78
C SER A 144 -23.47 7.92 3.17
N ASP A 145 -22.34 7.22 3.27
CA ASP A 145 -21.73 6.84 4.54
C ASP A 145 -20.90 8.00 5.08
N TYR A 146 -20.20 8.73 4.18
CA TYR A 146 -19.64 10.04 4.51
C TYR A 146 -20.71 11.04 4.98
N SER A 147 -21.88 11.09 4.31
CA SER A 147 -22.96 12.00 4.70
C SER A 147 -23.57 11.63 6.06
N ALA A 148 -23.71 10.34 6.36
CA ALA A 148 -24.15 9.86 7.66
C ALA A 148 -23.13 10.19 8.77
N LEU A 149 -21.84 9.98 8.52
CA LEU A 149 -20.76 10.41 9.43
C LEU A 149 -20.76 11.93 9.62
N LYS A 150 -20.92 12.72 8.55
CA LYS A 150 -20.98 14.19 8.62
C LYS A 150 -22.16 14.69 9.46
N ALA A 151 -23.35 14.09 9.31
CA ALA A 151 -24.49 14.43 10.14
C ALA A 151 -24.24 14.08 11.62
N LYS A 152 -23.68 12.89 11.89
CA LYS A 152 -23.41 12.41 13.25
C LYS A 152 -22.30 13.17 13.97
N LEU A 153 -21.23 13.53 13.26
CA LEU A 153 -20.06 14.23 13.77
C LEU A 153 -20.23 15.77 13.80
N GLY A 154 -21.30 16.32 13.24
CA GLY A 154 -21.47 17.77 13.07
C GLY A 154 -21.35 18.59 14.36
N GLY A 155 -21.69 18.02 15.52
CA GLY A 155 -21.54 18.66 16.83
C GLY A 155 -20.12 18.62 17.43
N CYS A 156 -19.25 17.72 16.98
CA CYS A 156 -17.90 17.53 17.53
C CYS A 156 -16.76 17.82 16.53
N CYS A 157 -17.04 17.76 15.23
CA CYS A 157 -16.15 18.08 14.12
C CYS A 157 -16.98 18.69 12.96
N PRO A 158 -17.42 19.96 13.07
CA PRO A 158 -18.32 20.59 12.09
C PRO A 158 -17.69 20.75 10.69
N PHE A 159 -16.35 20.85 10.60
CA PHE A 159 -15.65 21.01 9.33
C PHE A 159 -15.26 19.66 8.76
N SER A 160 -15.54 19.41 7.48
CA SER A 160 -15.19 18.15 6.83
C SER A 160 -15.09 18.25 5.31
N HIS A 161 -14.26 17.38 4.72
CA HIS A 161 -14.05 17.27 3.28
C HIS A 161 -14.02 15.81 2.83
N TYR A 162 -14.55 15.52 1.63
CA TYR A 162 -14.58 14.19 1.01
C TYR A 162 -13.92 14.24 -0.37
N PHE A 163 -12.83 13.50 -0.54
CA PHE A 163 -12.02 13.56 -1.75
C PHE A 163 -12.58 12.63 -2.84
N ARG A 164 -13.11 13.20 -3.94
CA ARG A 164 -13.66 12.43 -5.07
C ARG A 164 -12.56 12.12 -6.09
N SER A 165 -12.42 10.85 -6.48
CA SER A 165 -11.35 10.35 -7.36
C SER A 165 -11.73 8.99 -7.97
N GLY A 166 -11.23 8.66 -9.17
CA GLY A 166 -11.48 7.37 -9.82
C GLY A 166 -12.96 7.07 -10.09
N VAL A 167 -13.31 5.77 -10.18
CA VAL A 167 -14.68 5.31 -10.48
C VAL A 167 -15.48 5.02 -9.21
N ILE A 168 -14.83 4.44 -8.19
CA ILE A 168 -15.45 4.06 -6.91
C ILE A 168 -15.30 5.15 -5.83
N GLY A 169 -14.44 6.14 -6.05
CA GLY A 169 -14.02 7.13 -5.05
C GLY A 169 -12.56 6.95 -4.64
N SER A 170 -12.01 7.90 -3.87
CA SER A 170 -10.72 7.72 -3.19
C SER A 170 -10.85 6.89 -1.90
N GLY A 171 -12.04 6.91 -1.29
CA GLY A 171 -12.30 6.42 0.06
C GLY A 171 -11.84 7.38 1.16
N LEU A 172 -11.22 8.51 0.82
CA LEU A 172 -10.58 9.43 1.77
C LEU A 172 -11.51 10.56 2.20
N CYS A 173 -11.60 10.81 3.50
CA CYS A 173 -12.24 11.99 4.04
C CYS A 173 -11.64 12.47 5.36
N VAL A 174 -11.83 13.76 5.65
CA VAL A 174 -11.31 14.43 6.84
C VAL A 174 -12.46 15.07 7.61
N PHE A 175 -12.44 14.96 8.93
CA PHE A 175 -13.28 15.73 9.85
C PHE A 175 -12.38 16.51 10.83
N SER A 176 -12.75 17.72 11.21
CA SER A 176 -12.02 18.52 12.20
C SER A 176 -12.92 19.46 13.00
N LYS A 177 -12.48 19.79 14.21
CA LYS A 177 -12.99 20.91 15.01
C LYS A 177 -12.69 22.28 14.40
N PHE A 178 -11.63 22.39 13.60
CA PHE A 178 -11.10 23.65 13.12
C PHE A 178 -11.43 23.91 11.64
N PRO A 179 -11.59 25.18 11.22
CA PRO A 179 -11.86 25.51 9.82
C PRO A 179 -10.80 24.95 8.87
N ILE A 180 -11.27 24.19 7.87
CA ILE A 180 -10.46 23.82 6.71
C ILE A 180 -10.40 25.05 5.79
N VAL A 181 -9.18 25.56 5.58
CA VAL A 181 -8.91 26.81 4.84
C VAL A 181 -8.72 26.56 3.35
N ASP A 182 -8.12 25.42 2.99
CA ASP A 182 -7.84 25.03 1.61
C ASP A 182 -7.77 23.50 1.49
N THR A 183 -8.00 22.96 0.28
CA THR A 183 -8.00 21.51 0.00
C THR A 183 -7.45 21.20 -1.39
N LEU A 184 -6.51 20.26 -1.48
CA LEU A 184 -5.92 19.81 -2.74
C LEU A 184 -5.92 18.28 -2.81
N LEU A 185 -6.09 17.71 -4.01
CA LEU A 185 -6.09 16.27 -4.24
C LEU A 185 -5.08 15.90 -5.32
N TYR A 186 -4.27 14.88 -5.04
CA TYR A 186 -3.37 14.27 -6.03
C TYR A 186 -3.69 12.78 -6.17
N GLN A 187 -4.14 12.37 -7.36
CA GLN A 187 -4.31 10.96 -7.71
C GLN A 187 -2.99 10.36 -8.19
N TYR A 188 -2.60 9.20 -7.66
CA TYR A 188 -1.36 8.55 -8.04
C TYR A 188 -1.40 8.01 -9.47
N SER A 189 -0.24 7.96 -10.14
CA SER A 189 -0.14 7.56 -11.54
C SER A 189 -0.37 6.05 -11.79
N LEU A 190 -0.08 5.19 -10.80
CA LEU A 190 -0.20 3.74 -10.90
C LEU A 190 -1.05 3.17 -9.77
N ASN A 191 -2.20 2.59 -10.11
CA ASN A 191 -3.21 2.13 -9.16
C ASN A 191 -3.59 0.64 -9.32
N GLY A 192 -2.76 -0.17 -9.98
CA GLY A 192 -3.03 -1.60 -10.20
C GLY A 192 -3.31 -1.93 -11.66
N TYR A 193 -4.00 -3.05 -11.92
CA TYR A 193 -4.27 -3.55 -13.27
C TYR A 193 -5.78 -3.66 -13.53
N PRO A 194 -6.33 -3.11 -14.64
CA PRO A 194 -7.77 -3.08 -14.91
C PRO A 194 -8.40 -4.46 -15.10
N TYR A 195 -7.61 -5.45 -15.53
CA TYR A 195 -8.03 -6.82 -15.75
C TYR A 195 -8.02 -7.68 -14.47
N MET A 196 -7.40 -7.20 -13.38
CA MET A 196 -7.40 -7.89 -12.08
C MET A 196 -8.65 -7.52 -11.28
N LEU A 197 -9.84 -7.88 -11.76
CA LEU A 197 -11.13 -7.46 -11.19
C LEU A 197 -11.34 -7.79 -9.70
N GLN A 198 -10.60 -8.77 -9.17
CA GLN A 198 -10.62 -9.13 -7.74
C GLN A 198 -9.75 -8.21 -6.87
N HIS A 199 -8.90 -7.39 -7.48
CA HIS A 199 -7.99 -6.44 -6.86
C HIS A 199 -8.50 -5.02 -7.15
N GLY A 200 -9.38 -4.51 -6.28
CA GLY A 200 -10.24 -3.34 -6.57
C GLY A 200 -9.49 -2.01 -6.77
N ASP A 201 -8.22 -1.92 -6.38
CA ASP A 201 -7.40 -0.70 -6.39
C ASP A 201 -7.45 0.11 -7.69
N TRP A 202 -7.53 -0.54 -8.86
CA TRP A 202 -7.52 0.18 -10.13
C TRP A 202 -8.79 1.00 -10.38
N PHE A 203 -9.92 0.55 -9.83
CA PHE A 203 -11.21 1.27 -9.90
C PHE A 203 -11.34 2.34 -8.82
N CYS A 204 -10.56 2.21 -7.74
CA CYS A 204 -10.42 3.19 -6.68
C CYS A 204 -9.44 4.30 -7.11
N GLY A 205 -9.82 5.55 -6.89
CA GLY A 205 -8.95 6.68 -7.17
C GLY A 205 -7.88 6.88 -6.08
N LYS A 206 -7.01 5.88 -5.87
CA LYS A 206 -5.94 5.91 -4.85
C LYS A 206 -5.11 7.19 -5.01
N SER A 207 -4.94 7.90 -3.90
CA SER A 207 -4.57 9.32 -3.90
C SER A 207 -4.05 9.77 -2.53
N VAL A 208 -3.55 11.01 -2.49
CA VAL A 208 -3.37 11.79 -1.27
C VAL A 208 -4.22 13.06 -1.34
N GLY A 209 -5.05 13.27 -0.32
CA GLY A 209 -5.77 14.50 -0.07
C GLY A 209 -5.03 15.37 0.95
N LEU A 210 -4.77 16.62 0.61
CA LEU A 210 -4.27 17.67 1.51
C LEU A 210 -5.45 18.51 1.98
N VAL A 211 -5.53 18.78 3.28
CA VAL A 211 -6.29 19.90 3.85
C VAL A 211 -5.34 20.84 4.60
N ILE A 212 -5.55 22.15 4.48
CA ILE A 212 -4.83 23.17 5.24
C ILE A 212 -5.74 23.68 6.35
N VAL A 213 -5.25 23.69 7.58
CA VAL A 213 -5.97 24.13 8.79
C VAL A 213 -5.10 25.12 9.56
N ARG A 214 -5.70 26.17 10.14
CA ARG A 214 -4.99 27.13 10.98
C ARG A 214 -5.50 27.07 12.42
N ILE A 215 -4.61 26.85 13.38
CA ILE A 215 -4.93 26.72 14.80
C ILE A 215 -3.99 27.61 15.59
N ALA A 216 -4.51 28.68 16.19
CA ALA A 216 -3.76 29.63 17.02
C ALA A 216 -2.42 30.07 16.39
N GLU A 217 -2.52 30.70 15.21
CA GLU A 217 -1.41 31.12 14.32
C GLU A 217 -0.61 29.99 13.62
N ILE A 218 -0.72 28.74 14.05
CA ILE A 218 0.02 27.62 13.47
C ILE A 218 -0.70 27.09 12.23
N THR A 219 -0.01 27.04 11.10
CA THR A 219 -0.51 26.46 9.84
C THR A 219 -0.16 24.98 9.76
N PHE A 220 -1.19 24.13 9.74
CA PHE A 220 -1.09 22.69 9.60
C PHE A 220 -1.41 22.28 8.16
N ASN A 221 -0.46 21.64 7.47
CA ASN A 221 -0.74 20.89 6.25
C ASN A 221 -0.94 19.42 6.62
N ILE A 222 -2.17 18.96 6.46
CA ILE A 222 -2.65 17.64 6.85
C ILE A 222 -2.90 16.81 5.59
N TYR A 223 -2.20 15.70 5.46
CA TYR A 223 -2.29 14.79 4.34
C TYR A 223 -2.99 13.51 4.80
N VAL A 224 -4.05 13.11 4.10
CA VAL A 224 -4.71 11.81 4.25
C VAL A 224 -4.45 11.00 2.99
N THR A 225 -4.08 9.72 3.14
CA THR A 225 -3.74 8.84 2.01
C THR A 225 -4.26 7.43 2.23
N HIS A 226 -4.37 6.69 1.14
CA HIS A 226 -4.48 5.23 1.13
C HIS A 226 -3.67 4.75 -0.09
N LEU A 227 -2.58 4.01 0.15
CA LEU A 227 -1.76 3.43 -0.91
C LEU A 227 -2.38 2.14 -1.45
N HIS A 228 -1.85 1.60 -2.56
CA HIS A 228 -2.31 0.35 -3.17
C HIS A 228 -2.22 -0.80 -2.17
N ALA A 229 -3.16 -1.74 -2.16
CA ALA A 229 -3.13 -2.87 -1.23
C ALA A 229 -2.00 -3.88 -1.54
N GLU A 230 -1.43 -4.50 -0.50
CA GLU A 230 -0.60 -5.71 -0.65
C GLU A 230 -1.51 -6.94 -0.66
N TYR A 231 -1.47 -7.72 -1.75
CA TYR A 231 -2.34 -8.88 -1.94
C TYR A 231 -1.65 -10.24 -1.69
N SER A 232 -0.32 -10.26 -1.66
CA SER A 232 0.46 -11.46 -1.35
C SER A 232 1.91 -11.06 -1.07
N ARG A 233 2.38 -11.27 0.16
CA ARG A 233 3.76 -10.94 0.56
C ARG A 233 4.84 -11.72 -0.24
N GLU A 234 4.52 -12.94 -0.66
CA GLU A 234 5.44 -13.79 -1.45
C GLU A 234 5.49 -13.43 -2.95
N LYS A 235 4.39 -12.89 -3.49
CA LYS A 235 4.13 -12.80 -4.96
C LYS A 235 3.58 -11.43 -5.33
N ASP A 236 4.25 -10.41 -4.84
CA ASP A 236 3.77 -9.03 -4.92
C ASP A 236 4.06 -8.37 -6.28
N ALA A 237 3.14 -8.57 -7.23
CA ALA A 237 3.13 -7.88 -8.52
C ALA A 237 2.83 -6.37 -8.43
N TYR A 238 2.65 -5.82 -7.22
CA TYR A 238 2.26 -4.44 -6.94
C TYR A 238 3.29 -3.66 -6.12
N LEU A 239 4.41 -4.27 -5.70
CA LEU A 239 5.49 -3.55 -5.01
C LEU A 239 6.01 -2.36 -5.83
N PRO A 240 6.25 -2.46 -7.16
CA PRO A 240 6.66 -1.31 -7.95
C PRO A 240 5.60 -0.19 -7.98
N HIS A 241 4.30 -0.53 -7.91
CA HIS A 241 3.24 0.47 -7.78
C HIS A 241 3.29 1.16 -6.41
N ARG A 242 3.38 0.41 -5.29
CA ARG A 242 3.50 1.01 -3.94
C ARG A 242 4.74 1.89 -3.80
N VAL A 243 5.86 1.53 -4.44
CA VAL A 243 7.08 2.34 -4.47
C VAL A 243 6.92 3.62 -5.30
N VAL A 244 6.25 3.56 -6.47
CA VAL A 244 5.92 4.78 -7.24
C VAL A 244 4.99 5.69 -6.44
N GLN A 245 3.93 5.16 -5.83
CA GLN A 245 3.00 5.95 -5.03
C GLN A 245 3.68 6.57 -3.80
N ALA A 246 4.56 5.84 -3.11
CA ALA A 246 5.34 6.37 -1.98
C ALA A 246 6.30 7.48 -2.41
N TRP A 247 6.90 7.37 -3.59
CA TRP A 247 7.72 8.43 -4.18
C TRP A 247 6.90 9.68 -4.54
N GLU A 248 5.75 9.50 -5.21
CA GLU A 248 4.82 10.58 -5.56
C GLU A 248 4.29 11.29 -4.31
N LEU A 249 3.90 10.55 -3.26
CA LEU A 249 3.50 11.08 -1.96
C LEU A 249 4.62 11.88 -1.29
N ALA A 250 5.85 11.36 -1.29
CA ALA A 250 7.00 12.02 -0.71
C ALA A 250 7.38 13.31 -1.45
N GLN A 251 7.28 13.31 -2.78
CA GLN A 251 7.46 14.50 -3.61
C GLN A 251 6.34 15.52 -3.37
N PHE A 252 5.07 15.10 -3.44
CA PHE A 252 3.91 15.96 -3.20
C PHE A 252 4.06 16.72 -1.87
N ILE A 253 4.26 16.00 -0.76
CA ILE A 253 4.48 16.59 0.57
C ILE A 253 5.64 17.58 0.59
N ARG A 254 6.78 17.29 -0.06
CA ARG A 254 7.93 18.21 -0.12
C ARG A 254 7.62 19.50 -0.89
N HIS A 255 6.81 19.42 -1.94
CA HIS A 255 6.47 20.57 -2.77
C HIS A 255 5.35 21.43 -2.15
N THR A 256 4.34 20.82 -1.52
CA THR A 256 3.19 21.54 -0.92
C THR A 256 3.40 22.00 0.52
N ALA A 257 4.26 21.35 1.31
CA ALA A 257 4.46 21.70 2.74
C ALA A 257 5.31 22.95 3.01
N LYS A 258 5.75 23.69 1.97
CA LYS A 258 6.69 24.83 2.11
C LYS A 258 6.17 25.99 2.98
N ALA A 259 4.85 26.13 3.08
CA ALA A 259 4.18 27.19 3.86
C ALA A 259 3.49 26.67 5.13
N ALA A 260 3.80 25.43 5.54
CA ALA A 260 3.27 24.83 6.76
C ALA A 260 4.24 25.07 7.94
N ASP A 261 3.71 25.29 9.13
CA ASP A 261 4.46 25.25 10.40
C ASP A 261 4.55 23.81 10.94
N VAL A 262 3.50 23.02 10.70
CA VAL A 262 3.42 21.61 11.07
C VAL A 262 2.88 20.78 9.90
N VAL A 263 3.50 19.62 9.67
CA VAL A 263 3.13 18.66 8.63
C VAL A 263 2.67 17.37 9.31
N LEU A 264 1.48 16.91 8.94
CA LEU A 264 0.86 15.68 9.45
C LEU A 264 0.45 14.80 8.29
N LEU A 265 0.79 13.52 8.30
CA LEU A 265 0.37 12.52 7.32
C LEU A 265 -0.30 11.36 8.06
N GLY A 266 -1.51 10.98 7.66
CA GLY A 266 -2.26 9.88 8.27
C GLY A 266 -2.89 8.92 7.25
N GLY A 267 -2.82 7.62 7.53
CA GLY A 267 -3.61 6.60 6.84
C GLY A 267 -2.86 5.31 6.52
N ASP A 268 -3.54 4.48 5.71
CA ASP A 268 -3.09 3.16 5.29
C ASP A 268 -2.02 3.26 4.20
N LEU A 269 -0.79 2.86 4.52
CA LEU A 269 0.33 2.82 3.59
C LEU A 269 0.58 1.42 3.00
N ASN A 270 -0.19 0.41 3.39
CA ASN A 270 -0.12 -0.98 2.88
C ASN A 270 1.31 -1.56 2.78
N MET A 271 2.17 -1.17 3.73
CA MET A 271 3.57 -1.55 3.80
C MET A 271 4.04 -1.60 5.26
N HIS A 272 4.86 -2.59 5.58
CA HIS A 272 5.48 -2.79 6.89
C HIS A 272 6.56 -1.71 7.15
N PRO A 273 6.89 -1.34 8.41
CA PRO A 273 7.80 -0.21 8.66
C PRO A 273 9.23 -0.39 8.10
N GLY A 274 9.64 -1.63 7.87
CA GLY A 274 10.92 -1.98 7.22
C GLY A 274 10.89 -1.95 5.68
N ASP A 275 9.74 -1.76 5.05
CA ASP A 275 9.61 -1.81 3.59
C ASP A 275 10.19 -0.56 2.92
N VAL A 276 10.71 -0.74 1.72
CA VAL A 276 11.44 0.31 0.99
C VAL A 276 10.59 1.57 0.77
N GLY A 277 9.27 1.44 0.53
CA GLY A 277 8.38 2.59 0.37
C GLY A 277 8.20 3.42 1.65
N ILE A 278 8.15 2.79 2.82
CA ILE A 278 8.07 3.50 4.11
C ILE A 278 9.40 4.19 4.43
N ARG A 279 10.52 3.50 4.22
CA ARG A 279 11.87 4.07 4.39
C ARG A 279 12.11 5.24 3.44
N LEU A 280 11.71 5.11 2.18
CA LEU A 280 11.80 6.15 1.15
C LEU A 280 10.97 7.38 1.53
N LEU A 281 9.70 7.18 1.88
CA LEU A 281 8.79 8.24 2.29
C LEU A 281 9.35 9.02 3.49
N ARG A 282 9.73 8.32 4.56
CA ARG A 282 10.28 8.95 5.79
C ARG A 282 11.60 9.66 5.51
N GLY A 283 12.56 8.99 4.86
CA GLY A 283 13.87 9.55 4.57
C GLY A 283 13.84 10.76 3.63
N TRP A 284 13.02 10.72 2.58
CA TRP A 284 12.92 11.81 1.60
C TRP A 284 12.12 13.01 2.15
N THR A 285 11.09 12.79 2.98
CA THR A 285 10.29 13.88 3.57
C THR A 285 10.83 14.45 4.88
N GLY A 286 11.63 13.69 5.62
CA GLY A 286 12.00 13.99 7.01
C GLY A 286 10.87 13.80 8.02
N LEU A 287 9.84 13.01 7.68
CA LEU A 287 8.73 12.70 8.59
C LEU A 287 9.14 11.64 9.63
N ARG A 288 8.84 11.93 10.91
CA ARG A 288 9.03 11.00 12.04
C ARG A 288 7.74 10.20 12.25
N ASP A 289 7.88 8.98 12.76
CA ASP A 289 6.78 8.04 12.96
C ASP A 289 6.27 8.15 14.40
N ALA A 290 4.99 8.48 14.58
CA ALA A 290 4.40 8.68 15.90
C ALA A 290 4.51 7.43 16.78
N PHE A 291 4.52 6.22 16.21
CA PHE A 291 4.71 4.99 16.97
C PHE A 291 6.13 4.93 17.58
N THR A 292 7.17 5.24 16.80
CA THR A 292 8.56 5.20 17.29
C THR A 292 8.94 6.39 18.18
N GLU A 293 8.11 7.44 18.19
CA GLU A 293 8.37 8.70 18.89
C GLU A 293 7.51 8.90 20.14
N ALA A 294 6.56 7.99 20.42
CA ALA A 294 5.65 8.11 21.55
C ALA A 294 6.35 7.75 22.87
N LYS A 295 6.14 8.56 23.91
CA LYS A 295 6.61 8.23 25.28
C LYS A 295 5.82 7.09 25.90
N HIS A 296 4.54 7.00 25.53
CA HIS A 296 3.60 6.01 26.02
C HIS A 296 2.83 5.40 24.84
N PHE A 297 2.73 4.08 24.83
CA PHE A 297 1.98 3.30 23.84
C PHE A 297 0.99 2.37 24.55
N GLU A 298 -0.24 2.30 24.06
CA GLU A 298 -1.31 1.40 24.54
C GLU A 298 -2.04 0.80 23.33
N GLY A 299 -2.06 -0.52 23.17
CA GLY A 299 -2.75 -1.15 22.04
C GLY A 299 -2.18 -2.51 21.65
N CYS A 300 -2.29 -2.83 20.35
CA CYS A 300 -1.78 -4.07 19.77
C CYS A 300 -0.24 -4.10 19.69
N GLU A 301 0.32 -5.31 19.82
CA GLU A 301 1.76 -5.56 19.81
C GLU A 301 2.45 -5.00 18.56
N ASP A 302 3.64 -4.41 18.72
CA ASP A 302 4.38 -3.64 17.70
C ASP A 302 3.57 -2.54 16.97
N GLY A 303 2.44 -2.12 17.55
CA GLY A 303 1.50 -1.19 16.93
C GLY A 303 0.80 -1.79 15.72
N CYS A 304 0.69 -3.12 15.62
CA CYS A 304 0.08 -3.79 14.48
C CYS A 304 -1.39 -3.37 14.29
N THR A 305 -1.73 -2.99 13.07
CA THR A 305 -3.05 -2.45 12.72
C THR A 305 -3.90 -3.45 11.95
N LEU A 306 -3.31 -4.41 11.25
CA LEU A 306 -4.02 -5.56 10.68
C LEU A 306 -3.66 -6.82 11.48
N VAL A 307 -4.56 -7.25 12.37
CA VAL A 307 -4.28 -8.26 13.41
C VAL A 307 -5.01 -9.61 13.17
N PRO A 308 -4.43 -10.76 13.56
CA PRO A 308 -4.94 -12.09 13.21
C PRO A 308 -6.18 -12.53 14.00
N ASN A 309 -6.52 -11.83 15.09
CA ASN A 309 -7.71 -12.08 15.89
C ASN A 309 -8.96 -11.35 15.34
N ASN A 310 -8.77 -10.34 14.49
CA ASN A 310 -9.87 -9.59 13.89
C ASN A 310 -10.64 -10.47 12.88
N CYS A 311 -11.97 -10.50 12.98
CA CYS A 311 -12.82 -11.44 12.26
C CYS A 311 -13.06 -11.10 10.77
N PHE A 312 -12.67 -9.90 10.34
CA PHE A 312 -12.69 -9.50 8.93
C PHE A 312 -11.35 -9.77 8.20
N THR A 313 -10.26 -9.96 8.95
CA THR A 313 -8.89 -10.15 8.41
C THR A 313 -8.69 -11.49 7.70
N VAL A 314 -7.97 -11.46 6.57
CA VAL A 314 -7.65 -12.64 5.77
C VAL A 314 -6.41 -13.36 6.36
N LYS A 315 -6.66 -14.34 7.24
CA LYS A 315 -5.60 -15.06 7.98
C LYS A 315 -4.51 -15.73 7.14
N SER A 316 -4.74 -15.98 5.84
CA SER A 316 -3.72 -16.50 4.92
C SER A 316 -2.68 -15.44 4.50
N GLU A 317 -3.01 -14.15 4.58
CA GLU A 317 -2.08 -13.06 4.25
C GLU A 317 -1.20 -12.67 5.45
N LEU A 318 -1.70 -12.88 6.68
CA LEU A 318 -0.92 -12.75 7.91
C LEU A 318 -0.06 -13.97 8.27
N GLN A 319 0.09 -14.97 7.40
CA GLN A 319 0.99 -16.11 7.69
C GLN A 319 2.46 -15.70 7.93
N PRO A 320 3.05 -14.71 7.24
CA PRO A 320 4.37 -14.17 7.56
C PRO A 320 4.40 -13.29 8.82
N PHE A 321 3.23 -12.96 9.38
CA PHE A 321 3.02 -11.90 10.38
C PHE A 321 2.12 -12.42 11.52
N PRO A 322 2.59 -13.39 12.32
CA PRO A 322 1.75 -14.15 13.26
C PRO A 322 1.17 -13.33 14.42
N LEU A 323 1.70 -12.14 14.70
CA LEU A 323 1.17 -11.18 15.68
C LEU A 323 0.27 -10.11 15.03
N GLY A 324 0.31 -10.00 13.70
CA GLY A 324 -0.24 -8.90 12.92
C GLY A 324 0.83 -8.11 12.17
N ILE A 325 0.41 -7.11 11.40
CA ILE A 325 1.29 -6.21 10.65
C ILE A 325 0.85 -4.75 10.89
N ARG A 326 1.82 -3.85 11.06
CA ARG A 326 1.59 -2.39 11.10
C ARG A 326 1.65 -1.81 9.70
N ILE A 327 0.51 -1.36 9.17
CA ILE A 327 0.39 -0.76 7.84
C ILE A 327 -0.28 0.62 7.84
N ASP A 328 -0.88 1.03 8.96
CA ASP A 328 -1.44 2.38 9.14
C ASP A 328 -0.52 3.23 10.01
N TYR A 329 -0.41 4.50 9.65
CA TYR A 329 0.59 5.39 10.23
C TYR A 329 0.03 6.77 10.54
N ILE A 330 0.57 7.39 11.59
CA ILE A 330 0.55 8.83 11.80
C ILE A 330 2.01 9.29 11.76
N LEU A 331 2.40 9.96 10.68
CA LEU A 331 3.75 10.50 10.49
C LEU A 331 3.71 12.03 10.60
N TYR A 332 4.72 12.65 11.20
CA TYR A 332 4.70 14.10 11.46
C TYR A 332 6.08 14.76 11.40
N LYS A 333 6.10 16.08 11.17
CA LYS A 333 7.26 16.93 11.44
C LYS A 333 6.84 18.37 11.74
N ALA A 334 7.68 19.09 12.47
CA ALA A 334 7.65 20.54 12.52
C ALA A 334 8.45 21.14 11.35
N VAL A 335 8.11 22.35 10.96
CA VAL A 335 8.94 23.25 10.16
C VAL A 335 9.54 24.30 11.11
N SER A 336 10.43 25.17 10.60
CA SER A 336 11.17 26.16 11.40
C SER A 336 10.29 26.96 12.35
N SER A 337 10.83 27.28 13.53
CA SER A 337 10.16 27.99 14.65
C SER A 337 9.19 27.17 15.49
N PHE A 338 8.95 25.89 15.19
CA PHE A 338 8.13 25.00 16.03
C PHE A 338 8.83 23.68 16.34
N THR A 339 8.35 23.01 17.38
CA THR A 339 8.61 21.60 17.65
C THR A 339 7.30 20.86 17.88
N VAL A 340 7.28 19.61 17.43
CA VAL A 340 6.19 18.66 17.68
C VAL A 340 6.80 17.42 18.32
N ARG A 341 6.10 16.85 19.30
CA ARG A 341 6.44 15.58 19.98
C ARG A 341 5.19 14.72 20.11
N CYS A 342 5.35 13.41 20.00
CA CYS A 342 4.28 12.46 20.35
C CYS A 342 4.34 12.18 21.85
N GLU A 343 3.33 12.61 22.61
CA GLU A 343 3.25 12.32 24.05
C GLU A 343 2.70 10.91 24.28
N GLU A 344 1.71 10.51 23.47
CA GLU A 344 1.00 9.24 23.59
C GLU A 344 0.54 8.78 22.20
N LEU A 345 0.66 7.49 21.92
CA LEU A 345 0.01 6.81 20.80
C LEU A 345 -0.83 5.65 21.33
N ARG A 346 -1.98 5.39 20.72
CA ARG A 346 -2.80 4.22 21.01
C ARG A 346 -3.26 3.52 19.73
N THR A 347 -3.59 2.24 19.82
CA THR A 347 -4.48 1.59 18.84
C THR A 347 -5.78 1.14 19.48
N THR A 348 -6.81 0.84 18.67
CA THR A 348 -7.86 -0.07 19.14
C THR A 348 -7.31 -1.50 19.30
N THR A 349 -8.06 -2.35 19.98
CA THR A 349 -7.65 -3.71 20.33
C THR A 349 -8.75 -4.73 19.97
N GLY A 350 -9.16 -4.73 18.71
CA GLY A 350 -10.17 -5.65 18.18
C GLY A 350 -11.58 -5.10 18.34
N THR A 351 -12.39 -5.75 19.17
CA THR A 351 -13.84 -5.50 19.18
C THR A 351 -14.23 -4.17 19.85
N VAL A 352 -15.38 -3.63 19.44
CA VAL A 352 -16.03 -2.50 20.10
C VAL A 352 -16.30 -2.88 21.56
N PRO A 353 -15.94 -2.04 22.56
CA PRO A 353 -16.16 -2.37 23.97
C PRO A 353 -17.63 -2.73 24.26
N GLY A 354 -17.86 -3.95 24.74
CA GLY A 354 -19.21 -4.50 24.99
C GLY A 354 -19.87 -5.21 23.80
N MET A 355 -19.15 -5.46 22.70
CA MET A 355 -19.68 -6.18 21.53
C MET A 355 -18.69 -7.20 20.95
N ASP A 356 -19.19 -8.22 20.25
CA ASP A 356 -18.40 -9.16 19.43
C ASP A 356 -18.37 -8.70 17.95
N ILE A 357 -17.85 -7.49 17.72
CA ILE A 357 -17.56 -6.96 16.38
C ILE A 357 -16.47 -5.89 16.46
N PRO A 358 -15.41 -5.92 15.63
CA PRO A 358 -14.45 -4.82 15.50
C PRO A 358 -14.96 -3.71 14.56
N TYR A 359 -14.46 -2.48 14.74
CA TYR A 359 -14.85 -1.31 13.94
C TYR A 359 -14.52 -1.45 12.44
N SER A 360 -13.46 -2.19 12.12
CA SER A 360 -12.98 -2.50 10.77
C SER A 360 -12.18 -3.83 10.83
N ASP A 361 -11.75 -4.31 9.68
CA ASP A 361 -10.59 -5.19 9.46
C ASP A 361 -9.27 -4.62 10.02
N HIS A 362 -9.14 -3.29 10.10
CA HIS A 362 -7.99 -2.61 10.70
C HIS A 362 -8.32 -2.04 12.09
N GLU A 363 -7.29 -1.94 12.93
CA GLU A 363 -7.29 -1.20 14.19
C GLU A 363 -6.92 0.26 13.95
N ALA A 364 -7.60 1.18 14.65
CA ALA A 364 -7.41 2.61 14.46
C ALA A 364 -6.14 3.11 15.15
N VAL A 365 -5.32 3.90 14.48
CA VAL A 365 -4.17 4.61 15.09
C VAL A 365 -4.63 5.95 15.66
N MET A 366 -4.29 6.21 16.91
CA MET A 366 -4.65 7.44 17.63
C MET A 366 -3.39 8.08 18.21
N ALA A 367 -3.16 9.38 17.98
CA ALA A 367 -1.99 10.06 18.55
C ALA A 367 -2.35 11.38 19.25
N MET A 368 -1.67 11.65 20.37
CA MET A 368 -1.65 12.95 21.04
C MET A 368 -0.33 13.66 20.73
N LEU A 369 -0.40 14.66 19.86
CA LEU A 369 0.76 15.47 19.49
C LEU A 369 0.78 16.78 20.30
N CYS A 370 1.93 17.05 20.90
CA CYS A 370 2.23 18.27 21.65
C CYS A 370 3.02 19.22 20.77
N ILE A 371 2.54 20.45 20.58
CA ILE A 371 3.15 21.47 19.72
C ILE A 371 3.60 22.66 20.57
N GLN A 372 4.86 23.08 20.38
CA GLN A 372 5.50 24.17 21.12
C GLN A 372 6.27 25.08 20.15
N ARG A 373 6.08 26.40 20.25
CA ARG A 373 6.90 27.39 19.51
C ARG A 373 8.32 27.41 20.10
N LEU A 374 9.33 27.35 19.25
CA LEU A 374 10.74 27.26 19.67
C LEU A 374 11.33 28.66 19.90
N GLY A 375 11.87 28.90 21.10
CA GLY A 375 12.64 30.10 21.42
C GLY A 375 14.08 30.00 20.92
N GLN A 376 14.32 30.53 19.71
CA GLN A 376 15.61 30.49 18.99
C GLN A 376 16.09 29.09 18.58
N THR A 377 17.01 29.03 17.62
CA THR A 377 17.20 27.87 16.74
C THR A 377 18.22 26.85 17.22
N ALA A 378 17.78 25.59 17.38
CA ALA A 378 18.67 24.45 17.26
C ALA A 378 18.72 24.01 15.78
N GLY A 379 19.90 24.02 15.17
CA GLY A 379 20.09 23.52 13.81
C GLY A 379 20.01 21.99 13.77
N VAL A 380 19.19 21.43 12.86
CA VAL A 380 19.13 19.98 12.66
C VAL A 380 20.39 19.53 11.90
N THR A 381 21.17 18.64 12.49
CA THR A 381 22.38 18.07 11.90
C THR A 381 22.02 17.06 10.79
N ILE A 382 22.17 17.48 9.53
CA ILE A 382 21.81 16.68 8.33
C ILE A 382 22.82 15.57 8.02
N GLY A 383 24.06 15.69 8.51
CA GLY A 383 25.22 14.93 8.01
C GLY A 383 25.17 13.40 8.08
N THR A 384 24.40 12.80 8.99
CA THR A 384 24.34 11.32 9.13
C THR A 384 23.25 10.66 8.30
N ALA A 385 22.26 11.40 7.79
CA ALA A 385 21.10 10.83 7.11
C ALA A 385 21.32 10.52 5.61
N MET A 386 22.29 11.17 4.97
CA MET A 386 22.47 11.11 3.51
C MET A 386 22.90 9.74 2.97
N PRO A 387 23.82 8.97 3.61
CA PRO A 387 24.20 7.65 3.12
C PRO A 387 23.02 6.65 3.11
N ALA A 388 22.25 6.61 4.20
CA ALA A 388 21.07 5.75 4.32
C ALA A 388 19.96 6.14 3.32
N LEU A 389 19.77 7.45 3.06
CA LEU A 389 18.82 7.91 2.05
C LEU A 389 19.23 7.51 0.63
N MET A 390 20.53 7.53 0.32
CA MET A 390 21.07 7.09 -0.97
C MET A 390 20.91 5.58 -1.19
N GLU A 391 21.10 4.77 -0.14
CA GLU A 391 20.84 3.32 -0.16
C GLU A 391 19.36 3.03 -0.46
N VAL A 392 18.45 3.63 0.31
CA VAL A 392 17.00 3.50 0.15
C VAL A 392 16.52 3.96 -1.24
N LEU A 393 17.09 5.04 -1.79
CA LEU A 393 16.80 5.49 -3.16
C LEU A 393 17.27 4.49 -4.21
N SER A 394 18.45 3.86 -4.02
CA SER A 394 18.97 2.85 -4.93
C SER A 394 18.12 1.57 -4.92
N GLU A 395 17.64 1.16 -3.75
CA GLU A 395 16.70 0.04 -3.56
C GLU A 395 15.35 0.35 -4.23
N ALA A 396 14.74 1.50 -3.93
CA ALA A 396 13.47 1.93 -4.52
C ALA A 396 13.54 1.99 -6.05
N ARG A 397 14.62 2.57 -6.59
CA ARG A 397 14.87 2.60 -8.04
C ARG A 397 15.02 1.19 -8.62
N THR A 398 15.55 0.23 -7.86
CA THR A 398 15.69 -1.16 -8.31
C THR A 398 14.33 -1.85 -8.43
N GLU A 399 13.42 -1.67 -7.46
CA GLU A 399 12.05 -2.19 -7.56
C GLU A 399 11.28 -1.56 -8.73
N VAL A 400 11.43 -0.24 -8.95
CA VAL A 400 10.87 0.43 -10.14
C VAL A 400 11.46 -0.12 -11.44
N CYS A 401 12.73 -0.52 -11.46
CA CYS A 401 13.34 -1.20 -12.62
C CYS A 401 12.79 -2.61 -12.85
N VAL A 402 12.53 -3.39 -11.79
CA VAL A 402 11.90 -4.71 -11.89
C VAL A 402 10.49 -4.58 -12.48
N GLY A 403 9.68 -3.65 -11.96
CA GLY A 403 8.37 -3.31 -12.52
C GLY A 403 8.46 -2.88 -13.98
N LEU A 404 9.39 -1.98 -14.32
CA LEU A 404 9.59 -1.49 -15.70
C LEU A 404 9.91 -2.63 -16.69
N LEU A 405 10.68 -3.63 -16.28
CA LEU A 405 10.99 -4.81 -17.10
C LEU A 405 9.76 -5.72 -17.28
N ALA A 406 8.93 -5.88 -16.24
CA ALA A 406 7.66 -6.60 -16.33
C ALA A 406 6.66 -5.89 -17.26
N ALA A 407 6.43 -4.59 -17.05
CA ALA A 407 5.57 -3.74 -17.87
C ALA A 407 5.98 -3.75 -19.35
N ARG A 408 7.29 -3.62 -19.64
CA ARG A 408 7.83 -3.73 -21.01
C ARG A 408 7.55 -5.10 -21.64
N ARG A 409 7.66 -6.19 -20.88
CA ARG A 409 7.34 -7.56 -21.34
C ARG A 409 5.85 -7.71 -21.67
N GLN A 410 4.95 -7.21 -20.82
CA GLN A 410 3.51 -7.27 -21.07
C GLN A 410 3.09 -6.39 -22.24
N ARG A 411 3.64 -5.18 -22.36
CA ARG A 411 3.45 -4.28 -23.53
C ARG A 411 3.87 -4.93 -24.85
N TYR A 412 5.00 -5.65 -24.86
CA TYR A 412 5.45 -6.40 -26.04
C TYR A 412 4.54 -7.59 -26.36
N SER A 413 4.16 -8.36 -25.33
CA SER A 413 3.29 -9.53 -25.49
C SER A 413 1.91 -9.14 -26.07
N SER A 414 1.25 -8.15 -25.44
CA SER A 414 -0.03 -7.58 -25.90
C SER A 414 0.06 -6.95 -27.29
N GLY A 415 1.11 -6.17 -27.58
CA GLY A 415 1.34 -5.61 -28.92
C GLY A 415 1.48 -6.70 -29.99
N ARG A 416 2.24 -7.77 -29.71
CA ARG A 416 2.38 -8.91 -30.63
C ARG A 416 1.05 -9.65 -30.83
N MET A 417 0.24 -9.84 -29.79
CA MET A 417 -1.09 -10.45 -29.91
C MET A 417 -2.05 -9.60 -30.75
N ALA A 418 -2.01 -8.27 -30.60
CA ALA A 418 -2.78 -7.35 -31.44
C ALA A 418 -2.38 -7.45 -32.92
N VAL A 419 -1.07 -7.47 -33.23
CA VAL A 419 -0.57 -7.64 -34.61
C VAL A 419 -0.99 -8.99 -35.19
N LEU A 420 -0.87 -10.09 -34.45
CA LEU A 420 -1.28 -11.42 -34.92
C LEU A 420 -2.80 -11.50 -35.18
N ALA A 421 -3.62 -10.89 -34.31
CA ALA A 421 -5.07 -10.82 -34.51
C ALA A 421 -5.45 -9.96 -35.73
N MET A 422 -4.75 -8.84 -35.96
CA MET A 422 -4.93 -7.99 -37.14
C MET A 422 -4.55 -8.72 -38.43
N LEU A 423 -3.42 -9.44 -38.44
CA LEU A 423 -3.01 -10.26 -39.59
C LEU A 423 -4.00 -11.38 -39.90
N LEU A 424 -4.58 -12.00 -38.87
CA LEU A 424 -5.65 -13.01 -39.02
C LEU A 424 -6.93 -12.42 -39.63
N LEU A 425 -7.34 -11.22 -39.21
CA LEU A 425 -8.48 -10.51 -39.82
C LEU A 425 -8.22 -10.12 -41.27
N LEU A 426 -7.01 -9.65 -41.59
CA LEU A 426 -6.61 -9.32 -42.98
C LEU A 426 -6.59 -10.57 -43.87
N LEU A 427 -6.10 -11.70 -43.37
CA LEU A 427 -6.11 -12.98 -44.09
C LEU A 427 -7.55 -13.48 -44.35
N GLN A 428 -8.47 -13.31 -43.39
CA GLN A 428 -9.88 -13.65 -43.58
C GLN A 428 -10.55 -12.73 -44.59
N ALA A 429 -10.29 -11.41 -44.53
CA ALA A 429 -10.82 -10.44 -45.49
C ALA A 429 -10.33 -10.75 -46.92
N ALA A 430 -9.05 -11.07 -47.09
CA ALA A 430 -8.50 -11.53 -48.37
C ALA A 430 -9.12 -12.85 -48.85
N GLY A 431 -9.39 -13.80 -47.93
CA GLY A 431 -10.09 -15.05 -48.24
C GLY A 431 -11.52 -14.83 -48.72
N VAL A 432 -12.30 -13.98 -48.04
CA VAL A 432 -13.66 -13.59 -48.44
C VAL A 432 -13.64 -12.88 -49.80
N LEU A 433 -12.72 -11.93 -49.99
CA LEU A 433 -12.56 -11.21 -51.27
C LEU A 433 -12.18 -12.16 -52.41
N GLY A 434 -11.34 -13.17 -52.16
CA GLY A 434 -11.00 -14.20 -53.14
C GLY A 434 -12.19 -15.11 -53.53
N VAL A 435 -13.05 -15.43 -52.57
CA VAL A 435 -14.32 -16.17 -52.83
C VAL A 435 -15.26 -15.32 -53.68
N LEU A 436 -15.44 -14.03 -53.35
CA LEU A 436 -16.23 -13.08 -54.13
C LEU A 436 -15.65 -12.85 -55.53
N GLY A 437 -14.32 -12.86 -55.66
CA GLY A 437 -13.58 -12.80 -56.93
C GLY A 437 -13.52 -14.12 -57.71
N GLY A 438 -14.29 -15.14 -57.33
CA GLY A 438 -14.44 -16.38 -58.09
C GLY A 438 -13.35 -17.45 -57.89
N LEU A 439 -12.31 -17.21 -57.09
CA LEU A 439 -11.21 -18.18 -56.85
C LEU A 439 -11.65 -19.47 -56.16
N ALA A 440 -12.90 -19.53 -55.66
CA ALA A 440 -13.51 -20.69 -55.02
C ALA A 440 -14.77 -21.20 -55.74
N ALA A 441 -14.94 -20.89 -57.03
CA ALA A 441 -16.09 -21.34 -57.82
C ALA A 441 -16.37 -22.85 -57.65
N GLY A 442 -17.63 -23.19 -57.36
CA GLY A 442 -18.07 -24.58 -57.14
C GLY A 442 -17.81 -25.17 -55.75
N LYS A 443 -17.24 -24.42 -54.79
CA LYS A 443 -17.00 -24.89 -53.40
C LYS A 443 -17.90 -24.18 -52.39
N THR A 444 -18.44 -24.92 -51.43
CA THR A 444 -19.22 -24.36 -50.31
C THR A 444 -18.32 -23.62 -49.32
N PHE A 445 -18.52 -22.30 -49.20
CA PHE A 445 -17.76 -21.48 -48.26
C PHE A 445 -18.28 -21.66 -46.81
N PRO A 446 -17.42 -22.01 -45.82
CA PRO A 446 -17.83 -22.23 -44.44
C PRO A 446 -18.03 -20.90 -43.67
N ALA A 447 -19.04 -20.12 -44.09
CA ALA A 447 -19.30 -18.76 -43.65
C ALA A 447 -19.43 -18.60 -42.11
N LEU A 448 -20.09 -19.56 -41.44
CA LEU A 448 -20.23 -19.56 -39.99
C LEU A 448 -18.87 -19.65 -39.28
N SER A 449 -17.99 -20.56 -39.73
CA SER A 449 -16.65 -20.75 -39.15
C SER A 449 -15.76 -19.52 -39.38
N PHE A 450 -15.83 -18.91 -40.56
CA PHE A 450 -15.13 -17.65 -40.84
C PHE A 450 -15.65 -16.51 -39.94
N SER A 451 -16.97 -16.35 -39.80
CA SER A 451 -17.57 -15.29 -39.00
C SER A 451 -17.26 -15.43 -37.50
N LEU A 452 -17.27 -16.65 -36.97
CA LEU A 452 -16.87 -16.93 -35.59
C LEU A 452 -15.38 -16.66 -35.35
N LEU A 453 -14.51 -17.02 -36.29
CA LEU A 453 -13.08 -16.75 -36.20
C LEU A 453 -12.76 -15.25 -36.37
N ALA A 454 -13.54 -14.52 -37.18
CA ALA A 454 -13.47 -13.07 -37.31
C ALA A 454 -13.87 -12.36 -36.01
N PHE A 455 -14.99 -12.75 -35.41
CA PHE A 455 -15.44 -12.21 -34.13
C PHE A 455 -14.42 -12.47 -33.01
N LEU A 456 -13.86 -13.69 -32.94
CA LEU A 456 -12.81 -14.03 -31.98
C LEU A 456 -11.53 -13.21 -32.22
N ALA A 457 -11.08 -13.06 -33.48
CA ALA A 457 -9.90 -12.27 -33.80
C ALA A 457 -10.12 -10.77 -33.48
N LEU A 458 -11.30 -10.22 -33.74
CA LEU A 458 -11.66 -8.85 -33.36
C LEU A 458 -11.67 -8.65 -31.83
N ALA A 459 -12.24 -9.60 -31.08
CA ALA A 459 -12.23 -9.54 -29.61
C ALA A 459 -10.80 -9.60 -29.04
N ILE A 460 -9.94 -10.48 -29.59
CA ILE A 460 -8.51 -10.56 -29.21
C ILE A 460 -7.78 -9.27 -29.59
N LEU A 461 -8.04 -8.68 -30.76
CA LEU A 461 -7.45 -7.41 -31.20
C LEU A 461 -7.81 -6.27 -30.24
N LEU A 462 -9.09 -6.09 -29.92
CA LEU A 462 -9.57 -5.03 -29.03
C LEU A 462 -8.98 -5.18 -27.62
N LEU A 463 -9.03 -6.37 -27.04
CA LEU A 463 -8.44 -6.65 -25.72
C LEU A 463 -6.93 -6.42 -25.71
N SER A 464 -6.22 -6.94 -26.73
CA SER A 464 -4.76 -6.81 -26.82
C SER A 464 -4.31 -5.37 -27.05
N ALA A 465 -5.06 -4.58 -27.83
CA ALA A 465 -4.81 -3.15 -28.03
C ALA A 465 -5.05 -2.35 -26.73
N GLY A 466 -6.13 -2.65 -26.00
CA GLY A 466 -6.40 -2.04 -24.69
C GLY A 466 -5.30 -2.32 -23.66
N LEU A 467 -4.86 -3.58 -23.57
CA LEU A 467 -3.72 -3.99 -22.74
C LEU A 467 -2.42 -3.31 -23.18
N HIS A 468 -2.16 -3.22 -24.50
CA HIS A 468 -0.97 -2.57 -25.02
C HIS A 468 -0.94 -1.06 -24.70
N LEU A 469 -2.09 -0.38 -24.77
CA LEU A 469 -2.23 1.02 -24.36
C LEU A 469 -1.99 1.18 -22.86
N PHE A 470 -2.64 0.35 -22.02
CA PHE A 470 -2.44 0.37 -20.57
C PHE A 470 -0.96 0.18 -20.19
N HIS A 471 -0.31 -0.89 -20.68
CA HIS A 471 1.10 -1.16 -20.40
C HIS A 471 2.04 -0.11 -21.05
N SER A 472 1.58 0.65 -22.05
CA SER A 472 2.33 1.79 -22.59
C SER A 472 2.28 3.02 -21.68
N ILE A 473 1.21 3.22 -20.92
CA ILE A 473 1.13 4.23 -19.86
C ILE A 473 1.98 3.79 -18.66
N GLU A 474 1.83 2.54 -18.22
CA GLU A 474 2.59 1.93 -17.13
C GLU A 474 4.12 2.07 -17.35
N VAL A 475 4.61 1.68 -18.53
CA VAL A 475 6.03 1.84 -18.90
C VAL A 475 6.49 3.29 -18.87
N LYS A 476 5.64 4.26 -19.23
CA LYS A 476 6.00 5.69 -19.15
C LYS A 476 6.10 6.18 -17.71
N MET A 477 5.17 5.80 -16.84
CA MET A 477 5.18 6.23 -15.43
C MET A 477 6.36 5.61 -14.67
N LEU A 478 6.61 4.30 -14.85
CA LEU A 478 7.77 3.62 -14.25
C LEU A 478 9.11 4.19 -14.76
N GLN A 479 9.22 4.50 -16.05
CA GLN A 479 10.41 5.14 -16.62
C GLN A 479 10.63 6.55 -16.04
N GLY A 480 9.58 7.38 -16.00
CA GLY A 480 9.67 8.74 -15.45
C GLY A 480 10.00 8.76 -13.96
N THR A 481 9.41 7.87 -13.15
CA THR A 481 9.76 7.74 -11.73
C THR A 481 11.21 7.29 -11.54
N LYS A 482 11.70 6.35 -12.36
CA LYS A 482 13.11 5.94 -12.33
C LYS A 482 14.04 7.12 -12.62
N GLU A 483 13.73 7.93 -13.63
CA GLU A 483 14.51 9.11 -14.01
C GLU A 483 14.50 10.20 -12.92
N GLN A 484 13.35 10.41 -12.26
CA GLN A 484 13.25 11.29 -11.08
C GLN A 484 14.11 10.79 -9.91
N MET A 485 14.13 9.48 -9.65
CA MET A 485 14.99 8.89 -8.60
C MET A 485 16.48 9.03 -8.96
N GLU A 486 16.86 8.86 -10.23
CA GLU A 486 18.25 9.09 -10.67
C GLU A 486 18.66 10.56 -10.54
N MET A 487 17.78 11.50 -10.88
CA MET A 487 18.00 12.93 -10.68
C MET A 487 18.12 13.29 -9.19
N ALA A 488 17.27 12.71 -8.35
CA ALA A 488 17.31 12.88 -6.90
C ALA A 488 18.63 12.37 -6.29
N MET A 489 19.10 11.19 -6.73
CA MET A 489 20.39 10.64 -6.27
C MET A 489 21.57 11.52 -6.69
N ARG A 490 21.59 12.05 -7.92
CA ARG A 490 22.62 13.04 -8.34
C ARG A 490 22.56 14.29 -7.49
N GLY A 491 21.37 14.85 -7.25
CA GLY A 491 21.19 16.03 -6.40
C GLY A 491 21.63 15.84 -4.94
N LEU A 492 21.65 14.61 -4.42
CA LEU A 492 22.25 14.29 -3.11
C LEU A 492 23.79 14.12 -3.17
N GLN A 493 24.34 13.70 -4.31
CA GLN A 493 25.79 13.59 -4.54
C GLN A 493 26.44 14.95 -4.85
N GLU A 494 25.69 15.85 -5.49
CA GLU A 494 26.10 17.20 -5.88
C GLU A 494 25.88 18.25 -4.77
N GLN A 495 25.18 17.91 -3.68
CA GLN A 495 25.09 18.77 -2.49
C GLN A 495 26.49 18.95 -1.88
N PRO A 496 27.04 20.18 -1.84
CA PRO A 496 28.40 20.38 -1.36
C PRO A 496 28.54 20.03 0.12
N LEU A 497 29.76 19.63 0.50
CA LEU A 497 30.20 19.43 1.89
C LEU A 497 30.32 20.76 2.70
N HIS A 498 29.53 21.77 2.33
CA HIS A 498 29.54 23.11 2.91
C HIS A 498 28.43 23.30 3.95
N ARG A 499 28.75 22.90 5.18
CA ARG A 499 28.61 23.74 6.39
C ARG A 499 29.35 23.07 7.55
N HIS A 500 30.55 23.58 7.81
CA HIS A 500 31.17 23.53 9.13
C HIS A 500 30.44 24.47 10.09
#